data_AF-A0AAN4PE73-F1
#
_entry.id   AF-A0AAN4PE73-F1
#
_cell.length_a   1.000
_cell.length_b   1.000
_cell.length_c   1.000
_cell.angle_alpha   90.00
_cell.angle_beta   90.00
_cell.angle_gamma   90.00
#
_symmetry.space_group_name_H-M   'P 1'
#
loop_
_entity.id
_entity.type
_entity.pdbx_description
1 polymer ?
#
loop_
_entity_poly.entity_id
_entity_poly.type
_entity_poly.pdbx_seq_one_letter_code
_entity_poly.pdbx_strand_id
1 'polypeptide(L)'
;MQPMRSRSEPDNDKDNESDVLDDFLEATVISPSSWWRKKSTWHIGRDDRLEMPSSLERLLDDYNLALIVESPNAKLIRPRLDAILIQILSVVKEARQKSGNGRFGISAILDAVFWGSRHRLCIAHDFQGCSYIVGCTVHYALWYGSRQDLETNFVVVRSDMLMEDECWMPLAAMSIIHYARKKAGRNAEIYGVCTDSYKWTFLHLNSKSQYSSLHLDWTKGQQEEIISQIGKIIKQAIEIAISEAQMNRRKMTVSQMTGCVVLEEQPKDGSTGDKTSALTSHLRLRIHYPVLTPTFANSIYYRTSPSYSTDMDYFERLRIQIDKSSAQGSAMRGKADIAEVPVVSRTVAQQGKRPATSENNDLPHITIADIQPQDVRRFLRLQPDPDPSSCWQLTAQDKIQGPEYLGSILSGYWRAAGRDSENKVLLRARLETILVAVLASKKRESASAYGSLHLQFEKNLSLPWSYQNKGYVLEGTTDYSIWYGDQKRETNLLFFCASRRGNIGRYQALSSMAILHHARERAGRNDTTVYGIVTDTDEWRFLCIDKESRYSGCIMSWDKGQQGDIISTIYKILNHAAALAQALEAPSLTEYRSVEDSSGLEWSD
;
A
#
# COMPACT_ATOMS: atom_id res chain seq x y z
N MET A 1 7.71 63.46 -7.46
CA MET A 1 8.24 62.25 -6.82
C MET A 1 7.50 62.02 -5.51
N GLN A 2 6.53 61.12 -5.50
CA GLN A 2 5.91 60.56 -4.30
C GLN A 2 6.39 59.12 -4.15
N PRO A 3 6.58 58.58 -2.93
CA PRO A 3 7.10 57.23 -2.76
C PRO A 3 5.99 56.21 -3.03
N MET A 4 6.29 55.23 -3.89
CA MET A 4 5.51 54.01 -4.06
C MET A 4 5.40 53.30 -2.71
N ARG A 5 4.18 53.16 -2.20
CA ARG A 5 3.87 52.17 -1.16
C ARG A 5 3.94 50.79 -1.79
N SER A 6 4.89 49.99 -1.32
CA SER A 6 4.94 48.54 -1.52
C SER A 6 3.63 47.93 -1.02
N ARG A 7 2.89 47.33 -1.96
CA ARG A 7 1.70 46.53 -1.68
C ARG A 7 2.20 45.24 -1.02
N SER A 8 1.94 45.10 0.28
CA SER A 8 2.08 43.84 1.00
C SER A 8 1.19 42.79 0.33
N GLU A 9 1.78 41.68 -0.12
CA GLU A 9 1.03 40.48 -0.50
C GLU A 9 0.27 39.99 0.74
N PRO A 10 -1.05 39.77 0.67
CA PRO A 10 -1.79 39.22 1.78
C PRO A 10 -1.59 37.70 1.83
N ASP A 11 -1.46 37.16 3.04
CA ASP A 11 -1.54 35.73 3.42
C ASP A 11 -2.94 35.11 3.10
N ASN A 12 -3.51 35.39 1.92
CA ASN A 12 -4.92 35.17 1.56
C ASN A 12 -5.18 33.84 0.82
N ASP A 13 -4.15 33.02 0.64
CA ASP A 13 -4.24 31.80 -0.17
C ASP A 13 -5.04 30.68 0.51
N LYS A 14 -5.02 30.61 1.86
CA LYS A 14 -5.71 29.56 2.61
C LYS A 14 -7.23 29.75 2.68
N ASP A 15 -7.69 30.99 2.76
CA ASP A 15 -9.13 31.30 2.81
C ASP A 15 -9.82 30.97 1.48
N ASN A 16 -9.12 31.16 0.36
CA ASN A 16 -9.64 30.87 -0.98
C ASN A 16 -9.74 29.36 -1.27
N GLU A 17 -8.80 28.54 -0.80
CA GLU A 17 -8.87 27.07 -0.96
C GLU A 17 -10.08 26.46 -0.24
N SER A 18 -10.37 26.98 0.95
CA SER A 18 -11.51 26.62 1.79
C SER A 18 -12.85 26.90 1.08
N ASP A 19 -13.00 28.11 0.53
CA ASP A 19 -14.25 28.55 -0.11
C ASP A 19 -14.56 27.76 -1.39
N VAL A 20 -13.53 27.45 -2.19
CA VAL A 20 -13.65 26.60 -3.39
C VAL A 20 -14.20 25.22 -3.05
N LEU A 21 -13.75 24.67 -1.91
CA LEU A 21 -14.10 23.33 -1.48
C LEU A 21 -15.53 23.26 -0.95
N ASP A 22 -15.94 24.26 -0.17
CA ASP A 22 -17.32 24.38 0.30
C ASP A 22 -18.30 24.55 -0.88
N ASP A 23 -17.94 25.36 -1.89
CA ASP A 23 -18.71 25.51 -3.14
C ASP A 23 -18.79 24.20 -3.94
N PHE A 24 -17.68 23.48 -4.07
CA PHE A 24 -17.67 22.16 -4.72
C PHE A 24 -18.60 21.17 -3.99
N LEU A 25 -18.52 21.11 -2.66
CA LEU A 25 -19.36 20.23 -1.87
C LEU A 25 -20.84 20.60 -1.98
N GLU A 26 -21.19 21.89 -1.96
CA GLU A 26 -22.54 22.36 -2.22
C GLU A 26 -23.03 21.92 -3.61
N ALA A 27 -22.17 22.01 -4.64
CA ALA A 27 -22.48 21.54 -5.99
C ALA A 27 -22.72 20.02 -6.09
N THR A 28 -22.24 19.22 -5.14
CA THR A 28 -22.51 17.77 -5.10
C THR A 28 -23.91 17.41 -4.58
N VAL A 29 -24.55 18.33 -3.86
CA VAL A 29 -25.91 18.18 -3.28
C VAL A 29 -26.06 16.88 -2.45
N ILE A 30 -25.00 16.51 -1.73
CA ILE A 30 -25.00 15.29 -0.91
C ILE A 30 -25.81 15.50 0.37
N SER A 31 -26.69 14.57 0.68
CA SER A 31 -27.55 14.62 1.87
C SER A 31 -27.69 13.24 2.53
N PRO A 32 -28.11 13.15 3.81
CA PRO A 32 -28.37 11.86 4.44
C PRO A 32 -29.58 11.15 3.82
N SER A 33 -29.51 9.82 3.75
CA SER A 33 -30.65 8.98 3.38
C SER A 33 -31.61 8.78 4.54
N SER A 34 -32.88 8.47 4.21
CA SER A 34 -33.86 8.12 5.22
C SER A 34 -33.53 6.79 5.91
N TRP A 35 -33.95 6.64 7.17
CA TRP A 35 -33.70 5.45 7.97
C TRP A 35 -34.15 4.13 7.29
N TRP A 36 -35.31 4.13 6.63
CA TRP A 36 -35.81 2.97 5.89
C TRP A 36 -34.90 2.58 4.71
N ARG A 37 -34.34 3.57 4.01
CA ARG A 37 -33.37 3.33 2.93
C ARG A 37 -32.05 2.80 3.48
N LYS A 38 -31.57 3.33 4.61
CA LYS A 38 -30.37 2.81 5.30
C LYS A 38 -30.54 1.31 5.61
N LYS A 39 -31.68 0.92 6.22
CA LYS A 39 -31.94 -0.49 6.56
C LYS A 39 -31.98 -1.40 5.33
N SER A 40 -32.60 -0.95 4.23
CA SER A 40 -32.68 -1.75 3.00
C SER A 40 -31.33 -1.88 2.27
N THR A 41 -30.50 -0.83 2.30
CA THR A 41 -29.21 -0.78 1.59
C THR A 41 -28.24 -1.83 2.15
N TRP A 42 -28.14 -1.86 3.48
CA TRP A 42 -27.19 -2.69 4.20
C TRP A 42 -27.72 -4.08 4.56
N HIS A 43 -28.96 -4.41 4.17
CA HIS A 43 -29.48 -5.75 4.40
C HIS A 43 -28.75 -6.78 3.52
N ILE A 44 -28.31 -7.88 4.14
CA ILE A 44 -27.72 -9.03 3.45
C ILE A 44 -28.80 -10.09 3.24
N GLY A 45 -29.16 -10.30 1.97
CA GLY A 45 -30.07 -11.38 1.57
C GLY A 45 -29.41 -12.76 1.71
N ARG A 46 -30.22 -13.82 1.64
CA ARG A 46 -29.71 -15.20 1.71
C ARG A 46 -28.64 -15.49 0.65
N ASP A 47 -28.84 -14.98 -0.56
CA ASP A 47 -27.94 -15.18 -1.71
C ASP A 47 -26.69 -14.28 -1.66
N ASP A 48 -26.71 -13.25 -0.81
CA ASP A 48 -25.59 -12.32 -0.61
C ASP A 48 -24.60 -12.80 0.43
N ARG A 49 -25.03 -13.70 1.33
CA ARG A 49 -24.17 -14.28 2.36
C ARG A 49 -22.98 -15.01 1.74
N LEU A 50 -21.81 -14.70 2.25
CA LEU A 50 -20.55 -15.36 1.93
C LEU A 50 -19.93 -15.87 3.22
N GLU A 51 -19.57 -17.13 3.21
CA GLU A 51 -18.77 -17.73 4.28
C GLU A 51 -17.30 -17.33 4.12
N MET A 52 -16.61 -17.16 5.25
CA MET A 52 -15.18 -16.98 5.28
C MET A 52 -14.49 -18.21 4.67
N PRO A 53 -13.66 -18.07 3.63
CA PRO A 53 -12.85 -19.19 3.15
C PRO A 53 -11.87 -19.62 4.25
N SER A 54 -11.85 -20.91 4.59
CA SER A 54 -10.91 -21.46 5.59
C SER A 54 -9.44 -21.15 5.27
N SER A 55 -9.10 -21.08 3.98
CA SER A 55 -7.77 -20.65 3.53
C SER A 55 -7.47 -19.19 3.86
N LEU A 56 -8.46 -18.28 3.75
CA LEU A 56 -8.28 -16.87 4.15
C LEU A 56 -8.14 -16.76 5.66
N GLU A 57 -8.98 -17.46 6.44
CA GLU A 57 -8.85 -17.51 7.90
C GLU A 57 -7.44 -17.97 8.32
N ARG A 58 -6.97 -19.07 7.71
CA ARG A 58 -5.62 -19.59 7.95
C ARG A 58 -4.54 -18.56 7.62
N LEU A 59 -4.63 -17.89 6.48
CA LEU A 59 -3.66 -16.85 6.10
C LEU A 59 -3.64 -15.67 7.09
N LEU A 60 -4.81 -15.26 7.60
CA LEU A 60 -4.88 -14.18 8.58
C LEU A 60 -4.23 -14.57 9.91
N ASP A 61 -4.27 -15.85 10.30
CA ASP A 61 -3.52 -16.39 11.44
C ASP A 61 -2.01 -16.46 11.15
N ASP A 62 -1.63 -16.87 9.94
CA ASP A 62 -0.23 -16.95 9.52
C ASP A 62 0.46 -15.58 9.59
N TYR A 63 -0.24 -14.49 9.28
CA TYR A 63 0.29 -13.13 9.46
C TYR A 63 0.69 -12.84 10.91
N ASN A 64 -0.17 -13.16 11.88
CA ASN A 64 0.14 -12.96 13.30
C ASN A 64 1.38 -13.76 13.71
N LEU A 65 1.47 -15.02 13.27
CA LEU A 65 2.56 -15.92 13.61
C LEU A 65 3.88 -15.52 12.95
N ALA A 66 3.86 -15.17 11.66
CA ALA A 66 5.05 -14.79 10.90
C ALA A 66 5.67 -13.48 11.41
N LEU A 67 4.84 -12.50 11.76
CA LEU A 67 5.28 -11.16 12.18
C LEU A 67 5.50 -11.04 13.70
N ILE A 68 5.05 -12.02 14.49
CA ILE A 68 5.15 -12.05 15.96
C ILE A 68 4.50 -10.81 16.56
N VAL A 69 3.23 -10.64 16.21
CA VAL A 69 2.41 -9.52 16.67
C VAL A 69 1.08 -10.04 17.17
N GLU A 70 0.58 -9.40 18.22
CA GLU A 70 -0.79 -9.60 18.67
C GLU A 70 -1.74 -8.80 17.79
N SER A 71 -2.89 -9.38 17.47
CA SER A 71 -3.96 -8.72 16.73
C SER A 71 -4.91 -8.01 17.71
N PRO A 72 -5.33 -6.76 17.45
CA PRO A 72 -5.08 -5.95 16.26
C PRO A 72 -3.70 -5.25 16.25
N ASN A 73 -3.09 -5.10 15.07
CA ASN A 73 -1.80 -4.43 14.93
C ASN A 73 -1.72 -3.57 13.66
N ALA A 74 -1.17 -2.36 13.77
CA ALA A 74 -1.03 -1.44 12.65
C ALA A 74 -0.17 -2.01 11.50
N LYS A 75 0.86 -2.81 11.81
CA LYS A 75 1.74 -3.44 10.80
C LYS A 75 1.01 -4.47 9.94
N LEU A 76 -0.12 -4.99 10.43
CA LEU A 76 -0.93 -5.98 9.72
C LEU A 76 -1.98 -5.37 8.81
N ILE A 77 -2.27 -4.07 8.94
CA ILE A 77 -3.41 -3.44 8.28
C ILE A 77 -3.38 -3.67 6.77
N ARG A 78 -2.27 -3.32 6.12
CA ARG A 78 -2.08 -3.48 4.68
C ARG A 78 -2.17 -4.95 4.22
N PRO A 79 -1.31 -5.86 4.71
CA PRO A 79 -1.31 -7.24 4.22
C PRO A 79 -2.63 -7.97 4.49
N ARG A 80 -3.30 -7.68 5.61
CA ARG A 80 -4.64 -8.21 5.91
C ARG A 80 -5.68 -7.67 4.94
N LEU A 81 -5.71 -6.36 4.70
CA LEU A 81 -6.65 -5.74 3.78
C LEU A 81 -6.48 -6.29 2.35
N ASP A 82 -5.25 -6.39 1.87
CA ASP A 82 -4.92 -6.98 0.57
C ASP A 82 -5.48 -8.41 0.45
N ALA A 83 -5.18 -9.27 1.43
CA ALA A 83 -5.67 -10.64 1.44
C ALA A 83 -7.21 -10.72 1.43
N ILE A 84 -7.89 -9.91 2.25
CA ILE A 84 -9.35 -9.89 2.35
C ILE A 84 -9.97 -9.49 1.00
N LEU A 85 -9.56 -8.35 0.43
CA LEU A 85 -10.17 -7.84 -0.81
C LEU A 85 -9.95 -8.78 -2.00
N ILE A 86 -8.76 -9.35 -2.12
CA ILE A 86 -8.37 -10.24 -3.21
C ILE A 86 -9.12 -11.58 -3.11
N GLN A 87 -9.15 -12.18 -1.92
CA GLN A 87 -9.79 -13.48 -1.73
C GLN A 87 -11.32 -13.40 -1.90
N ILE A 88 -11.97 -12.33 -1.43
CA ILE A 88 -13.42 -12.16 -1.65
C ILE A 88 -13.73 -12.00 -3.14
N LEU A 89 -12.97 -11.17 -3.87
CA LEU A 89 -13.15 -11.01 -5.32
C LEU A 89 -13.01 -12.36 -6.05
N SER A 90 -11.98 -13.13 -5.69
CA SER A 90 -11.74 -14.47 -6.23
C SER A 90 -12.93 -15.43 -6.01
N VAL A 91 -13.46 -15.48 -4.78
CA VAL A 91 -14.59 -16.35 -4.43
C VAL A 91 -15.84 -15.96 -5.20
N VAL A 92 -16.13 -14.65 -5.29
CA VAL A 92 -17.30 -14.17 -6.03
C VAL A 92 -17.18 -14.47 -7.53
N LYS A 93 -16.00 -14.27 -8.13
CA LYS A 93 -15.74 -14.64 -9.53
C LYS A 93 -15.92 -16.13 -9.77
N GLU A 94 -15.37 -16.97 -8.90
CA GLU A 94 -15.49 -18.43 -9.02
C GLU A 94 -16.95 -18.89 -8.93
N ALA A 95 -17.72 -18.37 -7.97
CA ALA A 95 -19.13 -18.68 -7.82
C ALA A 95 -19.91 -18.31 -9.10
N ARG A 96 -19.65 -17.12 -9.66
CA ARG A 96 -20.29 -16.68 -10.91
C ARG A 96 -19.87 -17.51 -12.12
N GLN A 97 -18.61 -17.92 -12.20
CA GLN A 97 -18.12 -18.77 -13.28
C GLN A 97 -18.80 -20.15 -13.25
N LYS A 98 -18.96 -20.76 -12.07
CA LYS A 98 -19.66 -22.04 -11.90
C LYS A 98 -21.15 -21.95 -12.24
N SER A 99 -21.83 -20.87 -11.87
CA SER A 99 -23.24 -20.64 -12.22
C SER A 99 -23.45 -20.31 -13.70
N GLY A 100 -22.39 -19.94 -14.43
CA GLY A 100 -22.45 -19.41 -15.81
C GLY A 100 -22.33 -20.43 -16.93
N ASN A 101 -22.36 -21.74 -16.66
CA ASN A 101 -22.21 -22.81 -17.67
C ASN A 101 -23.15 -22.57 -18.88
N GLY A 102 -22.59 -22.04 -19.98
CA GLY A 102 -23.29 -21.85 -21.26
C GLY A 102 -23.30 -20.44 -21.85
N ARG A 103 -22.92 -19.37 -21.11
CA ARG A 103 -22.82 -18.01 -21.69
C ARG A 103 -21.41 -17.72 -22.20
N PHE A 104 -21.22 -17.78 -23.52
CA PHE A 104 -20.00 -17.32 -24.19
C PHE A 104 -19.62 -15.90 -23.72
N GLY A 105 -18.35 -15.69 -23.36
CA GLY A 105 -17.81 -14.37 -23.00
C GLY A 105 -17.81 -14.02 -21.50
N ILE A 106 -18.38 -14.84 -20.60
CA ILE A 106 -18.42 -14.51 -19.16
C ILE A 106 -17.02 -14.39 -18.54
N SER A 107 -16.05 -15.20 -18.99
CA SER A 107 -14.66 -15.11 -18.51
C SER A 107 -14.07 -13.72 -18.80
N ALA A 108 -14.21 -13.23 -20.04
CA ALA A 108 -13.66 -11.94 -20.42
C ALA A 108 -14.29 -10.76 -19.65
N ILE A 109 -15.55 -10.91 -19.21
CA ILE A 109 -16.24 -9.94 -18.35
C ILE A 109 -15.71 -10.03 -16.92
N LEU A 110 -15.57 -11.23 -16.36
CA LEU A 110 -14.99 -11.43 -15.02
C LEU A 110 -13.54 -10.94 -14.95
N ASP A 111 -12.77 -11.08 -16.04
CA ASP A 111 -11.41 -10.56 -16.13
C ASP A 111 -11.37 -9.03 -16.18
N ALA A 112 -12.43 -8.38 -16.66
CA ALA A 112 -12.54 -6.93 -16.65
C ALA A 112 -12.86 -6.36 -15.24
N VAL A 113 -13.32 -7.21 -14.31
CA VAL A 113 -13.56 -6.81 -12.91
C VAL A 113 -12.31 -7.04 -12.08
N PHE A 114 -11.64 -5.99 -11.61
CA PHE A 114 -10.39 -6.12 -10.85
C PHE A 114 -10.17 -4.97 -9.88
N TRP A 115 -9.28 -5.19 -8.91
CA TRP A 115 -8.85 -4.14 -7.98
C TRP A 115 -7.72 -3.31 -8.62
N GLY A 116 -7.99 -2.04 -8.94
CA GLY A 116 -6.94 -1.06 -9.19
C GLY A 116 -6.39 -0.51 -7.87
N SER A 117 -5.10 -0.21 -7.81
CA SER A 117 -4.42 0.25 -6.59
C SER A 117 -3.82 1.65 -6.72
N ARG A 118 -3.85 2.44 -5.63
CA ARG A 118 -3.32 3.82 -5.51
C ARG A 118 -3.69 4.72 -6.68
N HIS A 119 -4.92 5.21 -6.67
CA HIS A 119 -5.41 6.09 -7.74
C HIS A 119 -5.68 7.47 -7.19
N ARG A 120 -5.17 8.48 -7.89
CA ARG A 120 -5.52 9.88 -7.67
C ARG A 120 -6.65 10.26 -8.61
N LEU A 121 -7.79 10.61 -8.02
CA LEU A 121 -8.96 11.14 -8.72
C LEU A 121 -8.81 12.65 -8.75
N CYS A 122 -9.02 13.27 -9.91
CA CYS A 122 -9.00 14.72 -10.05
C CYS A 122 -10.13 15.20 -10.94
N ILE A 123 -10.74 16.33 -10.61
CA ILE A 123 -11.75 16.99 -11.44
C ILE A 123 -11.52 18.50 -11.44
N ALA A 124 -11.76 19.14 -12.57
CA ALA A 124 -11.77 20.60 -12.66
C ALA A 124 -13.09 21.15 -12.09
N HIS A 125 -13.00 22.19 -11.27
CA HIS A 125 -14.12 22.91 -10.68
C HIS A 125 -13.94 24.41 -10.87
N ASP A 126 -14.92 25.07 -11.45
CA ASP A 126 -14.85 26.51 -11.71
C ASP A 126 -15.46 27.28 -10.55
N PHE A 127 -14.68 28.17 -9.94
CA PHE A 127 -15.09 28.99 -8.81
C PHE A 127 -14.59 30.42 -9.00
N GLN A 128 -15.48 31.41 -8.86
CA GLN A 128 -15.16 32.85 -8.99
C GLN A 128 -14.36 33.22 -10.26
N GLY A 129 -14.62 32.55 -11.39
CA GLY A 129 -13.95 32.80 -12.66
C GLY A 129 -12.55 32.18 -12.81
N CYS A 130 -12.11 31.41 -11.82
CA CYS A 130 -10.89 30.61 -11.85
C CYS A 130 -11.24 29.12 -11.91
N SER A 131 -10.41 28.32 -12.57
CA SER A 131 -10.56 26.86 -12.62
C SER A 131 -9.60 26.20 -11.63
N TYR A 132 -10.15 25.39 -10.74
CA TYR A 132 -9.46 24.71 -9.65
C TYR A 132 -9.45 23.21 -9.91
N ILE A 133 -8.43 22.51 -9.43
CA ILE A 133 -8.40 21.04 -9.46
C ILE A 133 -8.75 20.53 -8.07
N VAL A 134 -9.87 19.82 -7.96
CA VAL A 134 -10.25 19.09 -6.75
C VAL A 134 -9.78 17.66 -6.93
N GLY A 135 -9.08 17.11 -5.95
CA GLY A 135 -8.58 15.74 -6.05
C GLY A 135 -8.42 15.02 -4.73
N CYS A 136 -8.42 13.70 -4.81
CA CYS A 136 -8.23 12.81 -3.68
C CYS A 136 -7.54 11.52 -4.10
N THR A 137 -6.88 10.85 -3.15
CA THR A 137 -6.27 9.55 -3.39
C THR A 137 -7.10 8.45 -2.73
N VAL A 138 -7.33 7.36 -3.46
CA VAL A 138 -7.91 6.12 -2.94
C VAL A 138 -6.89 5.00 -3.00
N HIS A 139 -6.95 4.10 -2.02
CA HIS A 139 -6.03 2.98 -1.93
C HIS A 139 -6.41 1.88 -2.92
N TYR A 140 -7.71 1.59 -3.06
CA TYR A 140 -8.23 0.66 -4.04
C TYR A 140 -9.49 1.20 -4.71
N ALA A 141 -9.68 0.83 -5.98
CA ALA A 141 -10.93 0.99 -6.70
C ALA A 141 -11.27 -0.32 -7.40
N LEU A 142 -12.50 -0.80 -7.23
CA LEU A 142 -12.99 -1.97 -7.97
C LEU A 142 -13.45 -1.50 -9.34
N TRP A 143 -12.64 -1.74 -10.36
CA TRP A 143 -12.99 -1.44 -11.74
C TRP A 143 -13.83 -2.58 -12.29
N TYR A 144 -14.91 -2.25 -13.01
CA TYR A 144 -15.69 -3.20 -13.80
C TYR A 144 -15.66 -2.88 -15.30
N GLY A 145 -14.98 -1.79 -15.68
CA GLY A 145 -14.83 -1.35 -17.05
C GLY A 145 -13.78 -0.23 -17.19
N SER A 146 -14.02 0.71 -18.11
CA SER A 146 -13.14 1.82 -18.47
C SER A 146 -12.96 2.82 -17.33
N ARG A 147 -11.69 3.11 -17.00
CA ARG A 147 -11.32 4.20 -16.07
C ARG A 147 -11.71 5.58 -16.59
N GLN A 148 -11.75 5.78 -17.91
CA GLN A 148 -12.15 7.06 -18.51
C GLN A 148 -13.65 7.33 -18.35
N ASP A 149 -14.46 6.28 -18.21
CA ASP A 149 -15.89 6.39 -17.89
C ASP A 149 -16.15 6.30 -16.38
N LEU A 150 -15.08 6.27 -15.58
CA LEU A 150 -15.13 6.06 -14.14
C LEU A 150 -15.94 4.80 -13.81
N GLU A 151 -15.81 3.71 -14.56
CA GLU A 151 -16.58 2.46 -14.38
C GLU A 151 -16.10 1.65 -13.16
N THR A 152 -16.33 2.23 -11.98
CA THR A 152 -16.10 1.64 -10.66
C THR A 152 -17.33 1.81 -9.76
N ASN A 153 -17.74 0.81 -9.01
CA ASN A 153 -18.83 0.95 -8.04
C ASN A 153 -18.32 0.94 -6.59
N PHE A 154 -17.02 0.77 -6.36
CA PHE A 154 -16.49 0.59 -5.02
C PHE A 154 -15.09 1.18 -4.87
N VAL A 155 -14.91 2.05 -3.89
CA VAL A 155 -13.60 2.61 -3.51
C VAL A 155 -13.25 2.25 -2.07
N VAL A 156 -11.96 2.04 -1.80
CA VAL A 156 -11.43 1.69 -0.48
C VAL A 156 -10.37 2.70 -0.07
N VAL A 157 -10.53 3.27 1.13
CA VAL A 157 -9.52 4.09 1.79
C VAL A 157 -9.01 3.32 3.00
N ARG A 158 -7.72 3.00 3.00
CA ARG A 158 -7.05 2.37 4.12
C ARG A 158 -6.60 3.43 5.12
N SER A 159 -6.81 3.17 6.41
CA SER A 159 -6.14 3.88 7.49
C SER A 159 -4.81 3.19 7.79
N ASP A 160 -3.71 3.93 7.87
CA ASP A 160 -2.40 3.36 8.25
C ASP A 160 -2.26 3.21 9.78
N MET A 161 -3.25 3.70 10.54
CA MET A 161 -3.35 3.57 12.00
C MET A 161 -4.62 2.81 12.39
N LEU A 162 -4.62 2.22 13.59
CA LEU A 162 -5.82 1.60 14.15
C LEU A 162 -6.89 2.67 14.36
N MET A 163 -8.08 2.43 13.82
CA MET A 163 -9.21 3.33 13.90
C MET A 163 -9.84 3.23 15.28
N GLU A 164 -10.18 4.37 15.87
CA GLU A 164 -11.00 4.42 17.09
C GLU A 164 -12.49 4.48 16.73
N ASP A 165 -12.83 5.36 15.77
CA ASP A 165 -14.21 5.71 15.39
C ASP A 165 -14.51 5.51 13.89
N GLU A 166 -15.71 5.91 13.48
CA GLU A 166 -16.14 5.97 12.09
C GLU A 166 -15.24 6.90 11.26
N CYS A 167 -14.91 6.48 10.04
CA CYS A 167 -14.10 7.26 9.12
C CYS A 167 -14.85 7.53 7.81
N TRP A 168 -15.00 8.81 7.50
CA TRP A 168 -15.77 9.31 6.36
C TRP A 168 -14.91 9.64 5.13
N MET A 169 -13.60 9.35 5.19
CA MET A 169 -12.65 9.69 4.13
C MET A 169 -13.06 9.25 2.71
N PRO A 170 -13.68 8.06 2.49
CA PRO A 170 -14.09 7.65 1.15
C PRO A 170 -15.15 8.57 0.53
N LEU A 171 -15.93 9.30 1.34
CA LEU A 171 -17.01 10.14 0.83
C LEU A 171 -16.49 11.24 -0.10
N ALA A 172 -15.28 11.72 0.12
CA ALA A 172 -14.59 12.65 -0.77
C ALA A 172 -14.35 12.08 -2.17
N ALA A 173 -13.84 10.85 -2.25
CA ALA A 173 -13.63 10.18 -3.52
C ALA A 173 -14.94 9.83 -4.19
N MET A 174 -15.91 9.37 -3.39
CA MET A 174 -17.26 9.07 -3.85
C MET A 174 -17.94 10.32 -4.43
N SER A 175 -17.79 11.49 -3.80
CA SER A 175 -18.42 12.74 -4.26
C SER A 175 -17.88 13.20 -5.62
N ILE A 176 -16.56 13.11 -5.84
CA ILE A 176 -15.93 13.41 -7.14
C ILE A 176 -16.46 12.47 -8.24
N ILE A 177 -16.46 11.17 -8.00
CA ILE A 177 -16.94 10.18 -8.98
C ILE A 177 -18.44 10.37 -9.25
N HIS A 178 -19.23 10.57 -8.19
CA HIS A 178 -20.66 10.78 -8.24
C HIS A 178 -21.03 12.03 -9.05
N TYR A 179 -20.39 13.16 -8.75
CA TYR A 179 -20.60 14.43 -9.44
C TYR A 179 -20.27 14.32 -10.93
N ALA A 180 -19.11 13.74 -11.27
CA ALA A 180 -18.70 13.54 -12.66
C ALA A 180 -19.71 12.66 -13.42
N ARG A 181 -20.15 11.54 -12.83
CA ARG A 181 -21.14 10.65 -13.44
C ARG A 181 -22.50 11.32 -13.63
N LYS A 182 -23.00 12.08 -12.64
CA LYS A 182 -24.24 12.84 -12.79
C LYS A 182 -24.14 13.86 -13.92
N LYS A 183 -23.05 14.63 -13.97
CA LYS A 183 -22.81 15.63 -15.03
C LYS A 183 -22.76 14.99 -16.42
N ALA A 184 -22.27 13.75 -16.52
CA ALA A 184 -22.28 12.95 -17.74
C ALA A 184 -23.58 12.18 -18.02
N GLY A 185 -24.62 12.31 -17.18
CA GLY A 185 -25.88 11.56 -17.31
C GLY A 185 -25.71 10.04 -17.20
N ARG A 186 -24.80 9.59 -16.34
CA ARG A 186 -24.53 8.17 -16.03
C ARG A 186 -25.10 7.80 -14.67
N ASN A 187 -25.20 6.50 -14.39
CA ASN A 187 -25.51 6.06 -13.03
C ASN A 187 -24.40 6.53 -12.08
N ALA A 188 -24.78 7.30 -11.07
CA ALA A 188 -23.86 7.90 -10.12
C ALA A 188 -23.76 7.12 -8.81
N GLU A 189 -24.46 6.00 -8.68
CA GLU A 189 -24.39 5.14 -7.49
C GLU A 189 -22.98 4.61 -7.25
N ILE A 190 -22.51 4.67 -6.00
CA ILE A 190 -21.17 4.24 -5.61
C ILE A 190 -21.13 3.83 -4.13
N TYR A 191 -20.28 2.86 -3.83
CA TYR A 191 -19.93 2.43 -2.49
C TYR A 191 -18.51 2.89 -2.15
N GLY A 192 -18.27 3.14 -0.87
CA GLY A 192 -16.95 3.42 -0.34
C GLY A 192 -16.75 2.72 1.00
N VAL A 193 -15.51 2.45 1.36
CA VAL A 193 -15.20 1.95 2.71
C VAL A 193 -13.91 2.56 3.24
N CYS A 194 -13.95 2.96 4.50
CA CYS A 194 -12.75 3.32 5.26
C CYS A 194 -12.43 2.19 6.24
N THR A 195 -11.19 1.71 6.26
CA THR A 195 -10.83 0.59 7.11
C THR A 195 -9.35 0.56 7.50
N ASP A 196 -9.06 0.10 8.70
CA ASP A 196 -7.75 -0.34 9.17
C ASP A 196 -7.62 -1.89 9.10
N SER A 197 -8.41 -2.56 8.25
CA SER A 197 -8.61 -4.02 8.18
C SER A 197 -9.34 -4.67 9.37
N TYR A 198 -9.51 -3.95 10.50
CA TYR A 198 -10.19 -4.45 11.69
C TYR A 198 -11.56 -3.80 11.87
N LYS A 199 -11.63 -2.47 11.80
CA LYS A 199 -12.86 -1.69 11.75
C LYS A 199 -13.16 -1.26 10.33
N TRP A 200 -14.44 -1.26 9.98
CA TRP A 200 -14.90 -1.04 8.62
C TRP A 200 -16.09 -0.08 8.64
N THR A 201 -15.89 1.12 8.07
CA THR A 201 -16.96 2.11 7.87
C THR A 201 -17.37 2.10 6.42
N PHE A 202 -18.46 1.38 6.11
CA PHE A 202 -19.05 1.34 4.78
C PHE A 202 -19.92 2.57 4.55
N LEU A 203 -19.83 3.10 3.34
CA LEU A 203 -20.59 4.23 2.85
C LEU A 203 -21.24 3.85 1.52
N HIS A 204 -22.46 4.32 1.32
CA HIS A 204 -23.18 4.17 0.05
C HIS A 204 -23.75 5.52 -0.33
N LEU A 205 -23.48 5.96 -1.55
CA LEU A 205 -24.04 7.18 -2.13
C LEU A 205 -24.90 6.78 -3.33
N ASN A 206 -26.21 6.95 -3.20
CA ASN A 206 -27.17 6.55 -4.23
C ASN A 206 -27.30 7.60 -5.33
N SER A 207 -27.97 7.26 -6.45
CA SER A 207 -28.14 8.16 -7.60
C SER A 207 -28.92 9.46 -7.30
N LYS A 208 -29.59 9.55 -6.15
CA LYS A 208 -30.27 10.77 -5.65
C LYS A 208 -29.35 11.65 -4.81
N SER A 209 -28.05 11.37 -4.78
CA SER A 209 -27.08 12.09 -3.95
C SER A 209 -27.38 11.95 -2.45
N GLN A 210 -27.95 10.80 -2.05
CA GLN A 210 -28.19 10.52 -0.63
C GLN A 210 -27.22 9.45 -0.13
N TYR A 211 -26.56 9.71 0.99
CA TYR A 211 -25.60 8.80 1.57
C TYR A 211 -26.19 7.98 2.74
N SER A 212 -25.63 6.80 2.97
CA SER A 212 -25.89 5.97 4.15
C SER A 212 -24.59 5.33 4.63
N SER A 213 -24.53 4.92 5.90
CA SER A 213 -23.34 4.30 6.50
C SER A 213 -23.66 3.03 7.29
N LEU A 214 -22.68 2.13 7.36
CA LEU A 214 -22.68 0.93 8.20
C LEU A 214 -21.29 0.76 8.83
N HIS A 215 -21.23 0.60 10.15
CA HIS A 215 -19.98 0.35 10.86
C HIS A 215 -19.93 -1.09 11.35
N LEU A 216 -18.83 -1.78 11.06
CA LEU A 216 -18.58 -3.17 11.44
C LEU A 216 -17.17 -3.33 12.03
N ASP A 217 -17.02 -4.30 12.93
CA ASP A 217 -15.81 -4.58 13.67
C ASP A 217 -15.46 -6.07 13.58
N TRP A 218 -14.39 -6.35 12.84
CA TRP A 218 -13.85 -7.68 12.61
C TRP A 218 -13.51 -8.38 13.92
N THR A 219 -13.11 -7.64 14.96
CA THR A 219 -12.72 -8.21 16.26
C THR A 219 -13.91 -8.63 17.12
N LYS A 220 -15.13 -8.22 16.74
CA LYS A 220 -16.38 -8.51 17.46
C LYS A 220 -17.22 -9.60 16.81
N GLY A 221 -16.60 -10.51 16.06
CA GLY A 221 -17.30 -11.62 15.40
C GLY A 221 -18.14 -11.19 14.19
N GLN A 222 -17.89 -10.00 13.62
CA GLN A 222 -18.64 -9.49 12.47
C GLN A 222 -17.93 -9.78 11.14
N GLN A 223 -17.01 -10.75 11.10
CA GLN A 223 -16.18 -11.02 9.91
C GLN A 223 -17.03 -11.45 8.70
N GLU A 224 -18.01 -12.34 8.91
CA GLU A 224 -18.89 -12.83 7.85
C GLU A 224 -19.78 -11.71 7.29
N GLU A 225 -20.24 -10.78 8.13
CA GLU A 225 -21.01 -9.62 7.69
C GLU A 225 -20.16 -8.71 6.82
N ILE A 226 -18.92 -8.41 7.23
CA ILE A 226 -17.96 -7.61 6.45
C ILE A 226 -17.72 -8.25 5.08
N ILE A 227 -17.41 -9.55 5.06
CA ILE A 227 -17.16 -10.30 3.82
C ILE A 227 -18.39 -10.32 2.92
N SER A 228 -19.56 -10.52 3.50
CA SER A 228 -20.82 -10.56 2.76
C SER A 228 -21.18 -9.18 2.18
N GLN A 229 -20.92 -8.07 2.87
CA GLN A 229 -21.10 -6.72 2.31
C GLN A 229 -20.16 -6.47 1.13
N ILE A 230 -18.87 -6.77 1.28
CA ILE A 230 -17.89 -6.64 0.18
C ILE A 230 -18.32 -7.52 -1.00
N GLY A 231 -18.69 -8.77 -0.72
CA GLY A 231 -19.17 -9.73 -1.70
C GLY A 231 -20.39 -9.25 -2.48
N LYS A 232 -21.38 -8.69 -1.78
CA LYS A 232 -22.59 -8.10 -2.38
C LYS A 232 -22.24 -6.97 -3.35
N ILE A 233 -21.33 -6.07 -2.95
CA ILE A 233 -20.89 -4.95 -3.80
C ILE A 233 -20.14 -5.46 -5.04
N ILE A 234 -19.30 -6.49 -4.90
CA ILE A 234 -18.59 -7.12 -6.02
C ILE A 234 -19.58 -7.84 -6.97
N LYS A 235 -20.57 -8.56 -6.43
CA LYS A 235 -21.63 -9.21 -7.22
C LYS A 235 -22.35 -8.18 -8.08
N GLN A 236 -22.70 -7.02 -7.51
CA GLN A 236 -23.31 -5.91 -8.24
C GLN A 236 -22.38 -5.35 -9.33
N ALA A 237 -21.08 -5.21 -9.06
CA ALA A 237 -20.10 -4.76 -10.06
C ALA A 237 -20.09 -5.68 -11.29
N ILE A 238 -20.11 -7.00 -11.06
CA ILE A 238 -20.15 -8.01 -12.12
C ILE A 238 -21.46 -7.93 -12.91
N GLU A 239 -22.60 -7.74 -12.24
CA GLU A 239 -23.90 -7.60 -12.91
C GLU A 239 -23.98 -6.35 -13.80
N ILE A 240 -23.39 -5.24 -13.33
CA ILE A 240 -23.24 -4.02 -14.13
C ILE A 240 -22.35 -4.30 -15.34
N ALA A 241 -21.19 -4.95 -15.15
CA ALA A 241 -20.27 -5.29 -16.24
C ALA A 241 -20.94 -6.16 -17.32
N ILE A 242 -21.74 -7.15 -16.90
CA ILE A 242 -22.50 -8.02 -17.81
C ILE A 242 -23.52 -7.19 -18.62
N SER A 243 -24.22 -6.28 -17.94
CA SER A 243 -25.25 -5.44 -18.57
C SER A 243 -24.65 -4.45 -19.57
N GLU A 244 -23.54 -3.80 -19.23
CA GLU A 244 -22.87 -2.84 -20.12
C GLU A 244 -22.18 -3.53 -21.30
N ALA A 245 -21.61 -4.74 -21.12
CA ALA A 245 -21.03 -5.51 -22.23
C ALA A 245 -22.04 -5.87 -23.33
N GLN A 246 -23.34 -5.90 -23.00
CA GLN A 246 -24.42 -6.12 -23.95
C GLN A 246 -24.87 -4.85 -24.67
N MET A 247 -24.47 -3.66 -24.18
CA MET A 247 -24.85 -2.37 -24.76
C MET A 247 -23.73 -1.80 -25.65
N ASN A 248 -23.95 -1.75 -26.97
CA ASN A 248 -23.08 -1.02 -27.88
C ASN A 248 -23.15 0.49 -27.60
N ARG A 249 -22.05 1.13 -27.19
CA ARG A 249 -22.01 2.60 -27.05
C ARG A 249 -20.77 3.23 -27.68
N ARG A 250 -21.01 4.03 -28.73
CA ARG A 250 -20.16 5.16 -29.13
C ARG A 250 -20.72 6.41 -28.44
N LYS A 251 -20.24 6.74 -27.24
CA LYS A 251 -20.51 8.01 -26.54
C LYS A 251 -19.18 8.63 -26.11
N MET A 252 -19.15 9.95 -25.92
CA MET A 252 -18.04 10.58 -25.21
C MET A 252 -17.93 9.99 -23.80
N THR A 253 -16.69 9.83 -23.34
CA THR A 253 -16.40 9.27 -22.02
C THR A 253 -16.72 10.28 -20.91
N VAL A 254 -16.96 9.81 -19.69
CA VAL A 254 -17.16 10.71 -18.53
C VAL A 254 -15.99 11.69 -18.38
N SER A 255 -14.76 11.21 -18.57
CA SER A 255 -13.55 12.04 -18.54
C SER A 255 -13.58 13.13 -19.62
N GLN A 256 -13.96 12.80 -20.85
CA GLN A 256 -14.10 13.79 -21.93
C GLN A 256 -15.21 14.82 -21.65
N MET A 257 -16.31 14.40 -21.02
CA MET A 257 -17.45 15.28 -20.73
C MET A 257 -17.23 16.20 -19.52
N THR A 258 -16.38 15.80 -18.57
CA THR A 258 -16.28 16.45 -17.26
C THR A 258 -14.88 16.93 -16.90
N GLY A 259 -13.86 16.52 -17.63
CA GLY A 259 -12.46 16.74 -17.27
C GLY A 259 -11.99 15.88 -16.09
N CYS A 260 -12.81 14.96 -15.59
CA CYS A 260 -12.42 14.07 -14.49
C CYS A 260 -11.37 13.06 -14.98
N VAL A 261 -10.25 12.94 -14.27
CA VAL A 261 -9.14 12.06 -14.62
C VAL A 261 -8.79 11.14 -13.46
N VAL A 262 -8.40 9.91 -13.81
CA VAL A 262 -7.85 8.91 -12.88
C VAL A 262 -6.38 8.77 -13.21
N LEU A 263 -5.52 9.14 -12.27
CA LEU A 263 -4.07 9.02 -12.41
C LEU A 263 -3.59 7.88 -11.52
N GLU A 264 -2.77 6.98 -12.07
CA GLU A 264 -2.05 6.01 -11.24
C GLU A 264 -0.90 6.73 -10.55
N GLU A 265 -0.87 6.68 -9.22
CA GLU A 265 0.31 7.11 -8.49
C GLU A 265 1.35 6.01 -8.55
N GLN A 266 2.47 6.28 -9.23
CA GLN A 266 3.65 5.45 -9.05
C GLN A 266 4.10 5.57 -7.59
N PRO A 267 4.50 4.47 -6.92
CA PRO A 267 5.25 4.58 -5.69
C PRO A 267 6.40 5.55 -5.93
N LYS A 268 6.64 6.49 -5.02
CA LYS A 268 7.88 7.25 -5.06
C LYS A 268 9.01 6.24 -4.87
N ASP A 269 9.65 5.83 -5.97
CA ASP A 269 10.99 5.25 -5.89
C ASP A 269 11.83 6.29 -5.14
N GLY A 270 12.48 5.89 -4.04
CA GLY A 270 13.08 6.75 -3.00
C GLY A 270 14.24 7.66 -3.44
N SER A 271 14.15 8.32 -4.59
CA SER A 271 15.20 9.11 -5.24
C SER A 271 15.13 10.61 -4.98
N THR A 272 14.29 11.09 -4.06
CA THR A 272 14.34 12.50 -3.64
C THR A 272 14.35 12.59 -2.13
N GLY A 273 15.56 12.80 -1.59
CA GLY A 273 15.77 13.16 -0.20
C GLY A 273 15.08 14.48 0.11
N ASP A 274 13.90 14.40 0.69
CA ASP A 274 13.33 15.49 1.47
C ASP A 274 12.97 14.92 2.84
N LYS A 275 13.87 15.11 3.80
CA LYS A 275 13.73 14.69 5.20
C LYS A 275 12.70 15.59 5.87
N THR A 276 11.40 15.38 5.63
CA THR A 276 10.31 15.81 6.50
C THR A 276 9.02 15.02 6.22
N SER A 277 8.38 14.56 7.30
CA SER A 277 7.03 13.97 7.41
C SER A 277 6.89 12.43 7.28
N ALA A 278 7.23 11.74 8.37
CA ALA A 278 6.53 10.52 8.82
C ALA A 278 5.21 10.85 9.55
N LEU A 279 4.54 11.95 9.17
CA LEU A 279 3.18 12.27 9.56
C LEU A 279 2.39 12.59 8.30
N THR A 280 1.24 11.93 8.16
CA THR A 280 0.17 12.16 7.18
C THR A 280 0.46 11.82 5.70
N SER A 281 0.36 10.53 5.37
CA SER A 281 -0.08 10.01 4.06
C SER A 281 -1.58 10.28 3.80
N HIS A 282 -2.12 11.37 4.34
CA HIS A 282 -3.53 11.72 4.21
C HIS A 282 -3.83 12.27 2.82
N LEU A 283 -5.10 12.15 2.49
CA LEU A 283 -5.79 12.62 1.30
C LEU A 283 -5.46 14.11 1.04
N ARG A 284 -4.37 14.39 0.31
CA ARG A 284 -4.00 15.78 -0.02
C ARG A 284 -4.90 16.29 -1.13
N LEU A 285 -5.93 17.03 -0.75
CA LEU A 285 -6.67 17.86 -1.69
C LEU A 285 -5.73 18.98 -2.12
N ARG A 286 -5.30 18.96 -3.39
CA ARG A 286 -4.40 19.97 -3.94
C ARG A 286 -5.13 20.79 -4.97
N ILE A 287 -5.41 22.03 -4.62
CA ILE A 287 -5.84 23.06 -5.54
C ILE A 287 -4.62 23.52 -6.35
N HIS A 288 -4.76 23.56 -7.67
CA HIS A 288 -3.75 24.14 -8.58
C HIS A 288 -4.32 25.44 -9.17
N TYR A 289 -3.52 26.51 -9.13
CA TYR A 289 -3.87 27.83 -9.68
C TYR A 289 -3.86 27.85 -11.22
N PRO A 290 -4.61 28.76 -11.86
CA PRO A 290 -4.79 28.78 -13.31
C PRO A 290 -3.50 29.06 -14.09
N VAL A 291 -3.26 28.28 -15.14
CA VAL A 291 -2.42 28.71 -16.26
C VAL A 291 -3.29 29.58 -17.16
N LEU A 292 -2.99 30.88 -17.24
CA LEU A 292 -3.60 31.80 -18.18
C LEU A 292 -3.13 31.49 -19.62
N THR A 293 -3.60 30.41 -20.24
CA THR A 293 -3.66 30.27 -21.72
C THR A 293 -4.62 29.15 -22.13
N PRO A 294 -5.51 29.39 -23.13
CA PRO A 294 -6.39 28.36 -23.66
C PRO A 294 -5.66 27.57 -24.77
N THR A 295 -4.83 26.61 -24.39
CA THR A 295 -4.37 25.54 -25.31
C THR A 295 -4.34 24.22 -24.56
N PHE A 296 -5.52 23.59 -24.48
CA PHE A 296 -5.71 22.22 -23.99
C PHE A 296 -5.22 21.20 -25.02
N ALA A 297 -3.90 21.06 -25.13
CA ALA A 297 -3.21 19.86 -25.59
C ALA A 297 -1.70 20.13 -25.50
N ASN A 298 -0.99 19.34 -24.70
CA ASN A 298 0.48 19.28 -24.67
C ASN A 298 1.23 20.44 -23.97
N SER A 299 1.00 20.66 -22.67
CA SER A 299 2.08 20.78 -21.68
C SER A 299 1.50 21.12 -20.31
N ILE A 300 1.64 20.22 -19.34
CA ILE A 300 1.42 20.54 -17.92
C ILE A 300 2.80 20.52 -17.26
N TYR A 301 3.39 21.70 -17.08
CA TYR A 301 4.57 21.86 -16.23
C TYR A 301 4.09 22.07 -14.79
N TYR A 302 4.43 21.15 -13.88
CA TYR A 302 4.15 21.29 -12.46
C TYR A 302 5.17 22.22 -11.80
N ARG A 303 4.69 23.28 -11.13
CA ARG A 303 5.48 24.02 -10.14
C ARG A 303 4.94 23.64 -8.76
N THR A 304 5.75 22.97 -7.96
CA THR A 304 5.43 22.61 -6.57
C THR A 304 5.94 23.70 -5.63
N SER A 305 5.06 24.29 -4.84
CA SER A 305 5.42 25.06 -3.64
C SER A 305 4.99 24.26 -2.40
N PRO A 306 5.80 24.21 -1.33
CA PRO A 306 5.42 23.54 -0.10
C PRO A 306 4.61 24.49 0.79
N SER A 307 3.36 24.14 1.12
CA SER A 307 2.60 24.79 2.20
C SER A 307 2.13 23.75 3.22
N TYR A 308 2.18 24.15 4.49
CA TYR A 308 1.91 23.32 5.67
C TYR A 308 0.44 23.36 6.10
N SER A 309 -0.05 22.19 6.55
CA SER A 309 -1.17 21.98 7.49
C SER A 309 -2.58 22.40 7.03
N THR A 310 -3.28 21.53 6.29
CA THR A 310 -4.74 21.62 5.99
C THR A 310 -5.48 20.27 6.00
N ASP A 311 -4.83 19.14 6.31
CA ASP A 311 -5.37 17.77 6.12
C ASP A 311 -6.62 17.40 6.96
N MET A 312 -6.90 18.12 8.06
CA MET A 312 -8.06 17.86 8.95
C MET A 312 -9.29 18.74 8.66
N ASP A 313 -9.14 19.80 7.85
CA ASP A 313 -10.16 20.84 7.69
C ASP A 313 -11.30 20.41 6.76
N TYR A 314 -10.98 19.75 5.64
CA TYR A 314 -11.98 19.29 4.66
C TYR A 314 -12.96 18.25 5.20
N PHE A 315 -12.47 17.26 5.95
CA PHE A 315 -13.30 16.17 6.44
C PHE A 315 -14.27 16.62 7.53
N GLU A 316 -13.80 17.46 8.45
CA GLU A 316 -14.70 18.02 9.44
C GLU A 316 -15.68 19.00 8.82
N ARG A 317 -15.34 19.73 7.76
CA ARG A 317 -16.30 20.53 7.01
C ARG A 317 -17.36 19.71 6.29
N LEU A 318 -16.97 18.63 5.63
CA LEU A 318 -17.90 17.68 5.02
C LEU A 318 -18.86 17.11 6.07
N ARG A 319 -18.34 16.71 7.23
CA ARG A 319 -19.13 16.22 8.37
C ARG A 319 -20.07 17.31 8.90
N ILE A 320 -19.57 18.53 9.11
CA ILE A 320 -20.36 19.67 9.58
C ILE A 320 -21.47 20.04 8.58
N GLN A 321 -21.20 20.02 7.27
CA GLN A 321 -22.22 20.28 6.24
C GLN A 321 -23.28 19.19 6.21
N ILE A 322 -22.86 17.93 6.39
CA ILE A 322 -23.74 16.77 6.54
C ILE A 322 -24.64 16.92 7.79
N ASP A 323 -24.06 17.33 8.92
CA ASP A 323 -24.79 17.51 10.18
C ASP A 323 -25.74 18.73 10.10
N LYS A 324 -25.33 19.82 9.46
CA LYS A 324 -26.18 20.99 9.17
C LYS A 324 -27.38 20.63 8.27
N SER A 325 -27.16 19.81 7.24
CA SER A 325 -28.21 19.32 6.35
C SER A 325 -29.16 18.35 7.04
N SER A 326 -28.66 17.57 8.01
CA SER A 326 -29.45 16.69 8.87
C SER A 326 -30.33 17.48 9.85
N ALA A 327 -29.82 18.59 10.40
CA ALA A 327 -30.52 19.44 11.34
C ALA A 327 -31.68 20.23 10.70
N GLN A 328 -31.56 20.62 9.41
CA GLN A 328 -32.64 21.29 8.67
C GLN A 328 -33.87 20.40 8.42
N GLY A 329 -33.73 19.07 8.49
CA GLY A 329 -34.85 18.12 8.41
C GLY A 329 -35.59 17.87 9.74
N SER A 330 -35.09 18.40 10.87
CA SER A 330 -35.58 18.09 12.22
C SER A 330 -35.89 19.33 13.07
N ALA A 331 -36.21 20.47 12.46
CA ALA A 331 -36.55 21.69 13.20
C ALA A 331 -38.03 21.72 13.66
N MET A 332 -38.33 21.00 14.73
CA MET A 332 -39.40 21.31 15.70
C MET A 332 -39.04 20.73 17.08
N ARG A 333 -38.13 21.40 17.81
CA ARG A 333 -38.26 21.79 19.24
C ARG A 333 -36.92 22.23 19.84
N GLY A 334 -36.96 23.42 20.44
CA GLY A 334 -36.44 23.69 21.79
C GLY A 334 -34.95 24.00 21.93
N LYS A 335 -34.64 25.30 22.00
CA LYS A 335 -33.38 25.89 22.49
C LYS A 335 -33.08 25.53 23.95
N ALA A 336 -31.80 25.53 24.32
CA ALA A 336 -31.29 26.32 25.45
C ALA A 336 -29.76 26.51 25.32
N ASP A 337 -29.34 27.77 25.35
CA ASP A 337 -27.95 28.24 25.43
C ASP A 337 -27.40 28.08 26.84
N ILE A 338 -26.10 27.75 26.98
CA ILE A 338 -25.23 28.27 28.05
C ILE A 338 -23.84 28.53 27.45
N ALA A 339 -23.33 29.74 27.67
CA ALA A 339 -22.03 30.23 27.25
C ALA A 339 -20.93 29.81 28.23
N GLU A 340 -19.75 29.47 27.74
CA GLU A 340 -18.50 29.58 28.50
C GLU A 340 -17.37 30.15 27.63
N VAL A 341 -16.60 31.02 28.28
CA VAL A 341 -15.50 31.85 27.79
C VAL A 341 -14.20 31.04 27.80
N PRO A 342 -13.32 31.11 26.78
CA PRO A 342 -12.02 30.46 26.87
C PRO A 342 -11.01 31.33 27.64
N VAL A 343 -10.42 30.72 28.68
CA VAL A 343 -9.26 31.22 29.41
C VAL A 343 -8.00 31.01 28.56
N VAL A 344 -7.31 32.10 28.24
CA VAL A 344 -5.99 32.11 27.59
C VAL A 344 -4.92 31.73 28.61
N SER A 345 -4.16 30.66 28.35
CA SER A 345 -2.90 30.38 29.04
C SER A 345 -1.74 30.48 28.05
N ARG A 346 -0.90 31.51 28.26
CA ARG A 346 0.39 31.72 27.59
C ARG A 346 1.42 30.75 28.16
N THR A 347 2.10 30.01 27.31
CA THR A 347 3.40 29.40 27.65
C THR A 347 4.47 30.07 26.80
N VAL A 348 5.40 30.74 27.48
CA VAL A 348 6.54 31.45 26.92
C VAL A 348 7.60 30.42 26.52
N ALA A 349 7.86 30.26 25.23
CA ALA A 349 9.01 29.51 24.75
C ALA A 349 10.26 30.40 24.84
N GLN A 350 11.19 30.05 25.74
CA GLN A 350 12.52 30.63 25.78
C GLN A 350 13.32 30.15 24.56
N GLN A 351 13.78 31.09 23.74
CA GLN A 351 14.79 30.87 22.70
C GLN A 351 16.14 30.54 23.35
N GLY A 352 16.52 29.27 23.32
CA GLY A 352 17.88 28.81 23.55
C GLY A 352 18.75 29.05 22.32
N LYS A 353 19.80 29.85 22.48
CA LYS A 353 20.85 30.14 21.47
C LYS A 353 21.48 28.85 20.94
N ARG A 354 21.48 28.71 19.61
CA ARG A 354 22.35 27.77 18.87
C ARG A 354 23.84 28.10 19.14
N PRO A 355 24.68 27.12 19.51
CA PRO A 355 26.12 27.23 19.34
C PRO A 355 26.48 27.02 17.86
N ALA A 356 27.62 27.58 17.49
CA ALA A 356 28.16 27.69 16.15
C ALA A 356 28.35 26.35 15.43
N THR A 357 28.14 26.41 14.12
CA THR A 357 28.44 25.40 13.09
C THR A 357 29.88 24.89 13.20
N SER A 358 30.05 23.62 13.57
CA SER A 358 31.20 22.82 13.16
C SER A 358 30.99 22.39 11.71
N GLU A 359 31.99 22.60 10.86
CA GLU A 359 32.02 22.10 9.48
C GLU A 359 31.80 20.58 9.48
N ASN A 360 30.61 20.14 9.06
CA ASN A 360 30.29 18.73 8.91
C ASN A 360 30.93 18.25 7.59
N ASN A 361 31.93 17.38 7.71
CA ASN A 361 32.43 16.56 6.60
C ASN A 361 31.34 15.53 6.23
N ASP A 362 30.27 15.96 5.57
CA ASP A 362 29.25 15.04 5.07
C ASP A 362 29.85 14.25 3.89
N LEU A 363 30.08 12.95 4.11
CA LEU A 363 30.57 12.04 3.07
C LEU A 363 29.57 11.97 1.91
N PRO A 364 30.03 11.81 0.67
CA PRO A 364 29.13 11.65 -0.47
C PRO A 364 28.27 10.38 -0.33
N HIS A 365 26.96 10.53 -0.51
CA HIS A 365 26.00 9.42 -0.53
C HIS A 365 25.90 8.85 -1.94
N ILE A 366 25.94 7.52 -2.05
CA ILE A 366 25.73 6.78 -3.30
C ILE A 366 24.58 5.80 -3.07
N THR A 367 23.51 5.95 -3.82
CA THR A 367 22.43 4.97 -3.83
C THR A 367 22.84 3.75 -4.65
N ILE A 368 22.51 2.53 -4.19
CA ILE A 368 22.80 1.28 -4.92
C ILE A 368 22.23 1.25 -6.34
N ALA A 369 21.17 2.02 -6.59
CA ALA A 369 20.55 2.14 -7.91
C ALA A 369 21.46 2.84 -8.92
N ASP A 370 22.39 3.67 -8.45
CA ASP A 370 23.33 4.42 -9.29
C ASP A 370 24.59 3.61 -9.64
N ILE A 371 24.84 2.52 -8.91
CA ILE A 371 25.97 1.62 -9.17
C ILE A 371 25.72 0.87 -10.48
N GLN A 372 26.56 1.13 -11.47
CA GLN A 372 26.41 0.49 -12.76
C GLN A 372 26.73 -1.02 -12.68
N PRO A 373 26.02 -1.88 -13.42
CA PRO A 373 26.23 -3.33 -13.44
C PRO A 373 27.69 -3.80 -13.59
N GLN A 374 28.47 -3.10 -14.41
CA GLN A 374 29.89 -3.39 -14.64
C GLN A 374 30.78 -3.08 -13.43
N ASP A 375 30.36 -2.13 -12.59
CA ASP A 375 31.12 -1.65 -11.45
C ASP A 375 30.81 -2.44 -10.17
N VAL A 376 29.63 -3.06 -10.07
CA VAL A 376 29.17 -3.87 -8.91
C VAL A 376 30.28 -4.78 -8.38
N ARG A 377 30.92 -5.59 -9.24
CA ARG A 377 31.94 -6.56 -8.80
C ARG A 377 33.17 -5.87 -8.20
N ARG A 378 33.71 -4.87 -8.90
CA ARG A 378 34.96 -4.20 -8.50
C ARG A 378 34.72 -3.28 -7.31
N PHE A 379 33.60 -2.57 -7.31
CA PHE A 379 33.21 -1.62 -6.28
C PHE A 379 32.88 -2.33 -4.96
N LEU A 380 32.14 -3.44 -5.03
CA LEU A 380 31.68 -4.21 -3.87
C LEU A 380 32.58 -5.39 -3.49
N ARG A 381 33.70 -5.58 -4.22
CA ARG A 381 34.72 -6.61 -3.96
C ARG A 381 34.19 -8.04 -4.01
N LEU A 382 33.24 -8.32 -4.89
CA LEU A 382 32.64 -9.64 -5.08
C LEU A 382 33.29 -10.43 -6.23
N GLN A 383 33.36 -11.76 -6.07
CA GLN A 383 33.83 -12.68 -7.12
C GLN A 383 32.71 -13.65 -7.53
N PRO A 384 32.62 -14.09 -8.79
CA PRO A 384 31.68 -15.16 -9.15
C PRO A 384 32.13 -16.49 -8.52
N ASP A 385 31.17 -17.26 -8.02
CA ASP A 385 31.41 -18.62 -7.54
C ASP A 385 31.83 -19.55 -8.70
N PRO A 386 32.94 -20.31 -8.58
CA PRO A 386 33.35 -21.29 -9.61
C PRO A 386 32.38 -22.48 -9.76
N ASP A 387 31.63 -22.84 -8.71
CA ASP A 387 30.53 -23.82 -8.77
C ASP A 387 29.23 -23.19 -8.28
N PRO A 388 28.59 -22.36 -9.12
CA PRO A 388 27.40 -21.62 -8.73
C PRO A 388 26.20 -22.52 -8.44
N SER A 389 26.26 -23.81 -8.77
CA SER A 389 25.16 -24.76 -8.57
C SER A 389 25.13 -25.33 -7.16
N SER A 390 26.30 -25.47 -6.52
CA SER A 390 26.48 -26.15 -5.23
C SER A 390 25.57 -25.59 -4.12
N CYS A 391 25.49 -24.26 -4.00
CA CYS A 391 24.67 -23.58 -2.99
C CYS A 391 23.16 -23.84 -3.15
N TRP A 392 22.70 -24.14 -4.36
CA TRP A 392 21.28 -24.26 -4.70
C TRP A 392 20.77 -25.69 -4.83
N GLN A 393 21.63 -26.69 -4.65
CA GLN A 393 21.19 -28.07 -4.64
C GLN A 393 20.27 -28.32 -3.44
N LEU A 394 19.09 -28.86 -3.71
CA LEU A 394 18.10 -29.26 -2.71
C LEU A 394 18.31 -30.73 -2.35
N THR A 395 18.58 -30.98 -1.07
CA THR A 395 18.64 -32.33 -0.52
C THR A 395 17.24 -32.93 -0.36
N ALA A 396 17.14 -34.23 -0.05
CA ALA A 396 15.86 -34.85 0.25
C ALA A 396 15.17 -34.22 1.47
N GLN A 397 15.94 -33.68 2.42
CA GLN A 397 15.43 -32.97 3.59
C GLN A 397 14.93 -31.56 3.26
N ASP A 398 15.49 -30.92 2.23
CA ASP A 398 15.05 -29.60 1.77
C ASP A 398 13.75 -29.69 0.96
N LYS A 399 13.48 -30.84 0.34
CA LYS A 399 12.29 -31.09 -0.46
C LYS A 399 11.07 -31.26 0.44
N ILE A 400 10.18 -30.29 0.38
CA ILE A 400 9.00 -30.21 1.22
C ILE A 400 7.78 -29.83 0.39
N GLN A 401 6.61 -30.26 0.85
CA GLN A 401 5.37 -29.71 0.34
C GLN A 401 5.08 -28.43 1.13
N GLY A 402 4.81 -27.34 0.41
CA GLY A 402 4.36 -26.10 1.03
C GLY A 402 3.01 -26.28 1.73
N PRO A 403 2.53 -25.26 2.47
CA PRO A 403 1.25 -25.35 3.16
C PRO A 403 0.12 -25.71 2.20
N GLU A 404 -0.69 -26.72 2.53
CA GLU A 404 -1.73 -27.27 1.64
C GLU A 404 -2.70 -26.20 1.14
N TYR A 405 -3.04 -25.23 2.00
CA TYR A 405 -3.96 -24.15 1.70
C TYR A 405 -3.37 -23.08 0.75
N LEU A 406 -2.04 -22.99 0.64
CA LEU A 406 -1.35 -21.94 -0.13
C LEU A 406 -1.74 -22.00 -1.62
N GLY A 407 -1.87 -23.21 -2.19
CA GLY A 407 -2.29 -23.37 -3.59
C GLY A 407 -3.67 -22.77 -3.86
N SER A 408 -4.61 -22.95 -2.93
CA SER A 408 -5.96 -22.37 -3.02
C SER A 408 -5.91 -20.84 -3.03
N ILE A 409 -5.16 -20.25 -2.10
CA ILE A 409 -5.01 -18.80 -1.99
C ILE A 409 -4.39 -18.21 -3.26
N LEU A 410 -3.27 -18.78 -3.73
CA LEU A 410 -2.55 -18.28 -4.90
C LEU A 410 -3.37 -18.42 -6.18
N SER A 411 -4.19 -19.47 -6.30
CA SER A 411 -5.17 -19.56 -7.38
C SER A 411 -6.21 -18.43 -7.33
N GLY A 412 -6.51 -17.93 -6.14
CA GLY A 412 -7.40 -16.79 -5.95
C GLY A 412 -6.76 -15.46 -6.36
N TYR A 413 -5.47 -15.26 -6.09
CA TYR A 413 -4.73 -14.11 -6.61
C TYR A 413 -4.79 -14.04 -8.13
N TRP A 414 -4.58 -15.18 -8.81
CA TRP A 414 -4.68 -15.25 -10.27
C TRP A 414 -6.07 -14.88 -10.78
N ARG A 415 -7.14 -15.41 -10.15
CA ARG A 415 -8.53 -15.07 -10.50
C ARG A 415 -8.86 -13.59 -10.26
N ALA A 416 -8.34 -13.01 -9.18
CA ALA A 416 -8.57 -11.62 -8.83
C ALA A 416 -7.86 -10.63 -9.77
N ALA A 417 -6.71 -11.01 -10.33
CA ALA A 417 -5.91 -10.15 -11.21
C ALA A 417 -6.62 -9.68 -12.48
N GLY A 418 -7.47 -10.53 -13.05
CA GLY A 418 -8.19 -10.20 -14.27
C GLY A 418 -7.24 -9.77 -15.40
N ARG A 419 -7.58 -8.69 -16.11
CA ARG A 419 -6.78 -8.16 -17.23
C ARG A 419 -5.50 -7.43 -16.81
N ASP A 420 -5.34 -7.11 -15.53
CA ASP A 420 -4.20 -6.35 -15.00
C ASP A 420 -3.22 -7.29 -14.28
N SER A 421 -2.71 -8.30 -15.01
CA SER A 421 -1.77 -9.29 -14.47
C SER A 421 -0.43 -8.71 -14.04
N GLU A 422 -0.13 -7.46 -14.40
CA GLU A 422 1.08 -6.73 -13.99
C GLU A 422 0.83 -5.77 -12.81
N ASN A 423 -0.35 -5.84 -12.19
CA ASN A 423 -0.70 -5.01 -11.05
C ASN A 423 0.27 -5.26 -9.88
N LYS A 424 1.16 -4.29 -9.65
CA LYS A 424 2.21 -4.33 -8.61
C LYS A 424 1.67 -4.70 -7.23
N VAL A 425 0.46 -4.29 -6.87
CA VAL A 425 -0.12 -4.62 -5.55
C VAL A 425 -0.49 -6.09 -5.45
N LEU A 426 -1.00 -6.69 -6.53
CA LEU A 426 -1.28 -8.13 -6.56
C LEU A 426 0.00 -8.96 -6.53
N LEU A 427 1.03 -8.54 -7.29
CA LEU A 427 2.35 -9.18 -7.24
C LEU A 427 2.91 -9.12 -5.82
N ARG A 428 2.87 -7.95 -5.19
CA ARG A 428 3.34 -7.76 -3.83
C ARG A 428 2.59 -8.61 -2.81
N ALA A 429 1.26 -8.56 -2.82
CA ALA A 429 0.44 -9.33 -1.90
C ALA A 429 0.56 -10.85 -2.12
N ARG A 430 0.76 -11.30 -3.37
CA ARG A 430 1.09 -12.70 -3.69
C ARG A 430 2.42 -13.11 -3.10
N LEU A 431 3.46 -12.30 -3.24
CA LEU A 431 4.78 -12.55 -2.63
C LEU A 431 4.68 -12.61 -1.11
N GLU A 432 4.04 -11.62 -0.47
CA GLU A 432 3.81 -11.59 0.98
C GLU A 432 3.12 -12.85 1.48
N THR A 433 2.08 -13.29 0.77
CA THR A 433 1.35 -14.52 1.08
C THR A 433 2.29 -15.73 1.09
N ILE A 434 3.17 -15.86 0.10
CA ILE A 434 4.12 -16.98 0.02
C ILE A 434 5.09 -16.93 1.21
N LEU A 435 5.69 -15.77 1.48
CA LEU A 435 6.67 -15.61 2.57
C LEU A 435 6.06 -15.88 3.93
N VAL A 436 4.88 -15.32 4.19
CA VAL A 436 4.16 -15.47 5.46
C VAL A 436 3.72 -16.90 5.67
N ALA A 437 3.10 -17.53 4.66
CA ALA A 437 2.65 -18.92 4.77
C ALA A 437 3.82 -19.88 5.03
N VAL A 438 4.93 -19.69 4.33
CA VAL A 438 6.16 -20.50 4.49
C VAL A 438 6.76 -20.32 5.88
N LEU A 439 6.96 -19.08 6.33
CA LEU A 439 7.53 -18.79 7.66
C LEU A 439 6.61 -19.28 8.79
N ALA A 440 5.31 -19.06 8.68
CA ALA A 440 4.34 -19.49 9.68
C ALA A 440 4.25 -21.03 9.75
N SER A 441 4.33 -21.73 8.62
CA SER A 441 4.43 -23.19 8.61
C SER A 441 5.64 -23.67 9.40
N LYS A 442 6.81 -23.05 9.18
CA LYS A 442 8.02 -23.38 9.95
C LYS A 442 7.89 -23.14 11.44
N LYS A 443 7.30 -22.02 11.84
CA LYS A 443 7.04 -21.71 13.24
C LYS A 443 6.11 -22.72 13.91
N ARG A 444 5.16 -23.30 13.17
CA ARG A 444 4.30 -24.37 13.69
C ARG A 444 5.04 -25.71 13.80
N GLU A 445 5.92 -26.02 12.86
CA GLU A 445 6.77 -27.22 12.94
C GLU A 445 7.69 -27.18 14.16
N SER A 446 8.30 -26.03 14.45
CA SER A 446 9.16 -25.86 15.62
C SER A 446 9.23 -24.40 16.08
N ALA A 447 8.40 -24.06 17.07
CA ALA A 447 8.40 -22.72 17.66
C ALA A 447 9.76 -22.40 18.32
N SER A 448 10.45 -23.39 18.89
CA SER A 448 11.77 -23.19 19.49
C SER A 448 12.85 -22.88 18.45
N ALA A 449 12.78 -23.47 17.25
CA ALA A 449 13.81 -23.26 16.23
C ALA A 449 13.59 -21.98 15.41
N TYR A 450 12.33 -21.64 15.09
CA TYR A 450 11.99 -20.53 14.19
C TYR A 450 11.31 -19.35 14.91
N GLY A 451 11.12 -19.44 16.22
CA GLY A 451 10.43 -18.43 17.03
C GLY A 451 11.11 -17.07 17.03
N SER A 452 12.43 -17.02 16.84
CA SER A 452 13.20 -15.78 16.75
C SER A 452 13.29 -15.21 15.33
N LEU A 453 12.67 -15.84 14.32
CA LEU A 453 12.64 -15.31 12.95
C LEU A 453 11.48 -14.32 12.79
N HIS A 454 11.75 -13.15 12.22
CA HIS A 454 10.75 -12.09 12.01
C HIS A 454 10.80 -11.56 10.58
N LEU A 455 9.66 -11.51 9.92
CA LEU A 455 9.54 -10.78 8.66
C LEU A 455 9.50 -9.27 8.94
N GLN A 456 10.27 -8.48 8.19
CA GLN A 456 10.20 -7.02 8.18
C GLN A 456 9.84 -6.53 6.78
N PHE A 457 8.98 -5.52 6.74
CA PHE A 457 8.53 -4.84 5.52
C PHE A 457 9.38 -3.59 5.28
N GLU A 458 9.68 -3.32 4.01
CA GLU A 458 10.25 -2.07 3.46
C GLU A 458 11.27 -1.40 4.40
N LYS A 459 12.55 -1.72 4.22
CA LYS A 459 13.63 -1.17 5.06
C LYS A 459 14.69 -0.49 4.23
N ASN A 460 15.10 0.69 4.67
CA ASN A 460 16.28 1.37 4.16
C ASN A 460 17.51 0.91 4.94
N LEU A 461 18.61 0.68 4.24
CA LEU A 461 19.89 0.29 4.82
C LEU A 461 20.97 1.26 4.35
N SER A 462 21.84 1.68 5.27
CA SER A 462 23.00 2.50 4.93
C SER A 462 24.28 2.01 5.61
N LEU A 463 25.41 2.15 4.94
CA LEU A 463 26.71 1.72 5.46
C LEU A 463 27.84 2.65 4.99
N PRO A 464 28.73 3.09 5.90
CA PRO A 464 29.98 3.75 5.53
C PRO A 464 30.87 2.84 4.68
N TRP A 465 31.32 3.35 3.53
CA TRP A 465 32.03 2.61 2.51
C TRP A 465 33.32 3.30 2.08
N SER A 466 34.38 2.52 1.86
CA SER A 466 35.67 3.03 1.41
C SER A 466 36.08 2.37 0.10
N TYR A 467 36.21 3.18 -0.95
CA TYR A 467 36.60 2.73 -2.28
C TYR A 467 37.64 3.67 -2.89
N GLN A 468 38.76 3.11 -3.37
CA GLN A 468 39.88 3.87 -3.95
C GLN A 468 40.35 5.04 -3.06
N ASN A 469 40.51 4.78 -1.76
CA ASN A 469 40.90 5.77 -0.74
C ASN A 469 39.96 6.97 -0.57
N LYS A 470 38.71 6.87 -1.05
CA LYS A 470 37.64 7.83 -0.81
C LYS A 470 36.54 7.18 0.04
N GLY A 471 36.00 7.95 0.99
CA GLY A 471 34.87 7.55 1.82
C GLY A 471 33.54 7.94 1.15
N TYR A 472 32.54 7.09 1.33
CA TYR A 472 31.16 7.23 0.84
C TYR A 472 30.18 6.70 1.89
N VAL A 473 28.90 7.00 1.75
CA VAL A 473 27.81 6.26 2.40
C VAL A 473 27.04 5.53 1.31
N LEU A 474 26.95 4.21 1.40
CA LEU A 474 26.11 3.42 0.50
C LEU A 474 24.71 3.30 1.07
N GLU A 475 23.71 3.53 0.23
CA GLU A 475 22.30 3.48 0.62
C GLU A 475 21.51 2.54 -0.28
N GLY A 476 20.68 1.71 0.33
CA GLY A 476 19.81 0.77 -0.36
C GLY A 476 18.45 0.64 0.30
N THR A 477 17.50 0.09 -0.45
CA THR A 477 16.15 -0.22 0.05
C THR A 477 15.85 -1.68 -0.29
N THR A 478 15.24 -2.40 0.64
CA THR A 478 14.76 -3.78 0.46
C THR A 478 13.24 -3.81 0.65
N ASP A 479 12.52 -4.61 -0.14
CA ASP A 479 11.07 -4.75 0.01
C ASP A 479 10.71 -5.59 1.23
N TYR A 480 11.46 -6.66 1.47
CA TYR A 480 11.34 -7.47 2.69
C TYR A 480 12.70 -7.92 3.19
N SER A 481 12.75 -8.30 4.46
CA SER A 481 13.92 -8.94 5.07
C SER A 481 13.47 -9.91 6.16
N ILE A 482 14.22 -11.00 6.34
CA ILE A 482 14.04 -11.90 7.49
C ILE A 482 15.09 -11.58 8.53
N TRP A 483 14.63 -11.16 9.69
CA TRP A 483 15.46 -10.83 10.83
C TRP A 483 15.45 -11.98 11.83
N TYR A 484 16.52 -12.14 12.60
CA TYR A 484 16.65 -13.15 13.61
C TYR A 484 17.35 -12.65 14.87
N GLY A 485 17.02 -13.28 16.00
CA GLY A 485 17.50 -12.94 17.34
C GLY A 485 16.65 -11.88 18.04
N ASP A 486 16.56 -11.95 19.37
CA ASP A 486 15.64 -11.10 20.15
C ASP A 486 16.11 -9.65 20.30
N GLN A 487 17.30 -9.46 20.89
CA GLN A 487 17.82 -8.13 21.28
C GLN A 487 18.80 -7.52 20.27
N LYS A 488 19.49 -8.36 19.47
CA LYS A 488 20.54 -7.96 18.51
C LYS A 488 20.12 -8.39 17.13
N ARG A 489 18.94 -7.93 16.71
CA ARG A 489 18.26 -8.44 15.53
C ARG A 489 19.19 -8.31 14.32
N GLU A 490 19.49 -9.43 13.70
CA GLU A 490 20.35 -9.52 12.52
C GLU A 490 19.56 -10.01 11.32
N THR A 491 20.09 -9.84 10.12
CA THR A 491 19.51 -10.44 8.92
C THR A 491 20.60 -11.05 8.04
N ASN A 492 20.22 -12.10 7.32
CA ASN A 492 21.02 -12.75 6.28
C ASN A 492 20.18 -12.97 5.00
N LEU A 493 18.95 -12.43 4.93
CA LEU A 493 18.04 -12.63 3.80
C LEU A 493 17.30 -11.34 3.46
N LEU A 494 17.51 -10.89 2.23
CA LEU A 494 16.86 -9.73 1.61
C LEU A 494 15.97 -10.15 0.45
N PHE A 495 14.81 -9.52 0.31
CA PHE A 495 13.87 -9.76 -0.79
C PHE A 495 13.58 -8.48 -1.55
N PHE A 496 13.55 -8.62 -2.87
CA PHE A 496 13.33 -7.54 -3.82
C PHE A 496 12.20 -7.94 -4.78
N CYS A 497 11.14 -7.13 -4.79
CA CYS A 497 10.02 -7.29 -5.69
C CYS A 497 10.31 -6.48 -6.96
N ALA A 498 10.38 -7.15 -8.10
CA ALA A 498 10.58 -6.46 -9.36
C ALA A 498 9.33 -5.65 -9.72
N SER A 499 9.53 -4.37 -10.05
CA SER A 499 8.44 -3.48 -10.45
C SER A 499 7.75 -3.88 -11.76
N ARG A 500 8.42 -4.68 -12.62
CA ARG A 500 7.89 -5.16 -13.91
C ARG A 500 8.48 -6.53 -14.24
N ARG A 501 7.70 -7.35 -14.94
CA ARG A 501 8.18 -8.64 -15.46
C ARG A 501 9.43 -8.46 -16.30
N GLY A 502 10.43 -9.31 -16.07
CA GLY A 502 11.69 -9.34 -16.84
C GLY A 502 12.71 -8.23 -16.56
N ASN A 503 12.38 -7.19 -15.78
CA ASN A 503 13.36 -6.21 -15.29
C ASN A 503 13.69 -6.47 -13.82
N ILE A 504 14.33 -7.61 -13.60
CA ILE A 504 14.61 -8.15 -12.26
C ILE A 504 15.91 -7.48 -11.81
N GLY A 505 15.82 -6.54 -10.87
CA GLY A 505 16.89 -5.69 -10.35
C GLY A 505 18.03 -6.45 -9.63
N ARG A 506 18.62 -7.45 -10.30
CA ARG A 506 19.61 -8.39 -9.75
C ARG A 506 20.82 -7.68 -9.19
N TYR A 507 21.25 -6.59 -9.84
CA TYR A 507 22.43 -5.84 -9.45
C TYR A 507 22.16 -4.94 -8.25
N GLN A 508 20.95 -4.40 -8.15
CA GLN A 508 20.50 -3.67 -6.96
C GLN A 508 20.43 -4.62 -5.77
N ALA A 509 19.80 -5.79 -5.95
CA ALA A 509 19.74 -6.83 -4.93
C ALA A 509 21.13 -7.28 -4.48
N LEU A 510 22.02 -7.61 -5.43
CA LEU A 510 23.39 -8.01 -5.13
C LEU A 510 24.17 -6.90 -4.41
N SER A 511 23.90 -5.63 -4.74
CA SER A 511 24.52 -4.48 -4.07
C SER A 511 24.08 -4.35 -2.62
N SER A 512 22.78 -4.44 -2.34
CA SER A 512 22.24 -4.49 -0.97
C SER A 512 22.79 -5.68 -0.18
N MET A 513 22.84 -6.86 -0.80
CA MET A 513 23.41 -8.05 -0.16
C MET A 513 24.89 -7.85 0.18
N ALA A 514 25.65 -7.18 -0.69
CA ALA A 514 27.06 -6.90 -0.44
C ALA A 514 27.27 -5.93 0.73
N ILE A 515 26.41 -4.91 0.87
CA ILE A 515 26.42 -4.01 2.03
C ILE A 515 26.25 -4.83 3.32
N LEU A 516 25.24 -5.71 3.35
CA LEU A 516 24.98 -6.56 4.51
C LEU A 516 26.11 -7.57 4.76
N HIS A 517 26.63 -8.23 3.73
CA HIS A 517 27.75 -9.17 3.84
C HIS A 517 28.97 -8.48 4.45
N HIS A 518 29.33 -7.30 3.95
CA HIS A 518 30.47 -6.55 4.47
C HIS A 518 30.26 -6.05 5.89
N ALA A 519 29.03 -5.67 6.26
CA ALA A 519 28.68 -5.33 7.63
C ALA A 519 28.89 -6.53 8.57
N ARG A 520 28.49 -7.73 8.14
CA ARG A 520 28.69 -8.98 8.90
C ARG A 520 30.18 -9.35 9.03
N GLU A 521 30.98 -9.14 7.98
CA GLU A 521 32.44 -9.31 8.03
C GLU A 521 33.08 -8.36 9.05
N ARG A 522 32.74 -7.06 9.00
CA ARG A 522 33.25 -6.06 9.94
C ARG A 522 32.88 -6.37 11.39
N ALA A 523 31.71 -6.96 11.59
CA ALA A 523 31.25 -7.41 12.90
C ALA A 523 31.89 -8.73 13.37
N GLY A 524 32.79 -9.33 12.58
CA GLY A 524 33.50 -10.56 12.95
C GLY A 524 32.60 -11.80 13.02
N ARG A 525 31.54 -11.85 12.22
CA ARG A 525 30.64 -13.02 12.19
C ARG A 525 31.33 -14.21 11.54
N ASN A 526 31.24 -15.38 12.19
CA ASN A 526 31.81 -16.63 11.66
C ASN A 526 31.17 -17.05 10.33
N ASP A 527 29.87 -16.79 10.19
CA ASP A 527 29.12 -17.02 8.96
C ASP A 527 28.59 -15.67 8.45
N THR A 528 29.19 -15.18 7.37
CA THR A 528 28.82 -13.93 6.69
C THR A 528 27.95 -14.19 5.46
N THR A 529 27.45 -15.41 5.27
CA THR A 529 26.61 -15.77 4.12
C THR A 529 25.35 -14.91 4.10
N VAL A 530 25.03 -14.35 2.94
CA VAL A 530 23.84 -13.53 2.71
C VAL A 530 23.07 -14.06 1.50
N TYR A 531 21.78 -14.25 1.66
CA TYR A 531 20.85 -14.62 0.61
C TYR A 531 20.05 -13.41 0.12
N GLY A 532 19.74 -13.42 -1.16
CA GLY A 532 18.86 -12.45 -1.80
C GLY A 532 17.87 -13.17 -2.69
N ILE A 533 16.64 -12.68 -2.73
CA ILE A 533 15.61 -13.18 -3.63
C ILE A 533 15.07 -12.01 -4.43
N VAL A 534 15.09 -12.13 -5.75
CA VAL A 534 14.53 -11.14 -6.67
C VAL A 534 13.47 -11.81 -7.51
N THR A 535 12.25 -11.27 -7.49
CA THR A 535 11.13 -11.93 -8.18
C THR A 535 10.07 -10.95 -8.65
N ASP A 536 9.44 -11.25 -9.77
CA ASP A 536 8.18 -10.66 -10.23
C ASP A 536 6.98 -11.56 -9.89
N THR A 537 7.17 -12.50 -8.96
CA THR A 537 6.29 -13.62 -8.57
C THR A 537 6.17 -14.78 -9.55
N ASP A 538 6.62 -14.63 -10.79
CA ASP A 538 6.62 -15.69 -11.79
C ASP A 538 8.03 -16.24 -12.01
N GLU A 539 9.01 -15.38 -12.28
CA GLU A 539 10.43 -15.72 -12.26
C GLU A 539 11.02 -15.41 -10.90
N TRP A 540 11.75 -16.37 -10.34
CA TRP A 540 12.40 -16.27 -9.04
C TRP A 540 13.91 -16.42 -9.24
N ARG A 541 14.65 -15.39 -8.88
CA ARG A 541 16.11 -15.40 -8.86
C ARG A 541 16.59 -15.46 -7.43
N PHE A 542 17.21 -16.57 -7.07
CA PHE A 542 17.88 -16.70 -5.79
C PHE A 542 19.35 -16.34 -5.97
N LEU A 543 19.88 -15.58 -5.03
CA LEU A 543 21.23 -15.06 -4.99
C LEU A 543 21.84 -15.42 -3.63
N CYS A 544 23.13 -15.73 -3.62
CA CYS A 544 23.88 -16.01 -2.41
C CYS A 544 25.24 -15.32 -2.55
N ILE A 545 25.69 -14.66 -1.48
CA ILE A 545 27.08 -14.28 -1.27
C ILE A 545 27.57 -15.17 -0.13
N ASP A 546 28.54 -16.03 -0.40
CA ASP A 546 29.13 -16.91 0.60
C ASP A 546 30.14 -16.18 1.49
N LYS A 547 30.68 -16.91 2.48
CA LYS A 547 31.67 -16.39 3.43
C LYS A 547 33.02 -15.98 2.81
N GLU A 548 33.30 -16.39 1.57
CA GLU A 548 34.50 -16.00 0.81
C GLU A 548 34.23 -14.84 -0.15
N SER A 549 33.12 -14.11 0.04
CA SER A 549 32.65 -13.02 -0.82
C SER A 549 32.44 -13.46 -2.29
N ARG A 550 32.13 -14.74 -2.50
CA ARG A 550 31.75 -15.25 -3.82
C ARG A 550 30.25 -15.23 -3.98
N TYR A 551 29.77 -14.78 -5.12
CA TYR A 551 28.36 -14.71 -5.42
C TYR A 551 27.93 -15.80 -6.42
N SER A 552 26.79 -16.42 -6.13
CA SER A 552 26.13 -17.41 -6.99
C SER A 552 24.65 -17.07 -7.12
N GLY A 553 23.97 -17.73 -8.08
CA GLY A 553 22.53 -17.59 -8.19
C GLY A 553 21.90 -18.65 -9.07
N CYS A 554 20.62 -18.90 -8.83
CA CYS A 554 19.80 -19.80 -9.64
C CYS A 554 18.48 -19.11 -10.03
N ILE A 555 17.87 -19.60 -11.12
CA ILE A 555 16.61 -19.08 -11.65
C ILE A 555 15.59 -20.21 -11.64
N MET A 556 14.42 -19.94 -11.10
CA MET A 556 13.28 -20.85 -11.07
C MET A 556 12.04 -20.14 -11.58
N SER A 557 11.11 -20.90 -12.16
CA SER A 557 9.90 -20.38 -12.81
C SER A 557 8.67 -20.99 -12.15
N TRP A 558 7.84 -20.15 -11.53
CA TRP A 558 6.62 -20.57 -10.85
C TRP A 558 5.64 -21.22 -11.82
N ASP A 559 5.51 -20.69 -13.03
CA ASP A 559 4.61 -21.17 -14.08
C ASP A 559 5.08 -22.46 -14.77
N LYS A 560 6.38 -22.79 -14.69
CA LYS A 560 6.94 -24.04 -15.28
C LYS A 560 6.94 -25.23 -14.31
N GLY A 561 6.10 -25.18 -13.27
CA GLY A 561 5.94 -26.28 -12.32
C GLY A 561 7.05 -26.37 -11.26
N GLN A 562 7.91 -25.35 -11.12
CA GLN A 562 8.98 -25.34 -10.12
C GLN A 562 8.53 -24.74 -8.78
N GLN A 563 7.21 -24.71 -8.49
CA GLN A 563 6.69 -24.10 -7.26
C GLN A 563 7.24 -24.80 -6.01
N GLY A 564 7.33 -26.13 -6.06
CA GLY A 564 7.91 -26.93 -4.96
C GLY A 564 9.37 -26.58 -4.70
N ASP A 565 10.19 -26.47 -5.76
CA ASP A 565 11.60 -26.11 -5.63
C ASP A 565 11.80 -24.68 -5.09
N ILE A 566 10.96 -23.73 -5.51
CA ILE A 566 10.94 -22.36 -4.99
C ILE A 566 10.67 -22.36 -3.49
N ILE A 567 9.61 -23.04 -3.06
CA ILE A 567 9.23 -23.14 -1.64
C ILE A 567 10.33 -23.82 -0.84
N SER A 568 10.86 -24.94 -1.33
CA SER A 568 11.97 -25.66 -0.72
C SER A 568 13.23 -24.80 -0.58
N THR A 569 13.53 -23.95 -1.57
CA THR A 569 14.68 -23.04 -1.51
C THR A 569 14.49 -21.97 -0.46
N ILE A 570 13.28 -21.39 -0.35
CA ILE A 570 12.96 -20.45 0.74
C ILE A 570 13.12 -21.15 2.10
N TYR A 571 12.65 -22.39 2.23
CA TYR A 571 12.81 -23.19 3.45
C TYR A 571 14.28 -23.45 3.81
N LYS A 572 15.11 -23.82 2.83
CA LYS A 572 16.55 -24.01 3.03
C LYS A 572 17.19 -22.75 3.63
N ILE A 573 16.82 -21.57 3.11
CA ILE A 573 17.34 -20.30 3.62
C ILE A 573 16.81 -20.01 5.04
N LEU A 574 15.52 -20.27 5.32
CA LEU A 574 14.97 -20.10 6.67
C LEU A 574 15.63 -21.04 7.70
N ASN A 575 15.95 -22.28 7.31
CA ASN A 575 16.70 -23.21 8.16
C ASN A 575 18.09 -22.66 8.51
N HIS A 576 18.77 -22.04 7.54
CA HIS A 576 20.05 -21.39 7.78
C HIS A 576 19.92 -20.19 8.71
N ALA A 577 18.93 -19.32 8.50
CA ALA A 577 18.64 -18.20 9.40
C ALA A 577 18.33 -18.66 10.84
N ALA A 578 17.55 -19.74 11.00
CA ALA A 578 17.24 -20.33 12.30
C ALA A 578 18.49 -20.88 13.00
N ALA A 579 19.39 -21.54 12.25
CA ALA A 579 20.66 -22.03 12.79
C ALA A 579 21.56 -20.87 13.26
N LEU A 580 21.62 -19.76 12.50
CA LEU A 580 22.33 -18.56 12.92
C LEU A 580 21.73 -17.95 14.19
N ALA A 581 20.39 -17.91 14.30
CA ALA A 581 19.71 -17.42 15.49
C ALA A 581 20.10 -18.21 16.75
N GLN A 582 20.07 -19.54 16.66
CA GLN A 582 20.45 -20.43 17.76
C GLN A 582 21.93 -20.27 18.14
N ALA A 583 22.80 -20.06 17.17
CA ALA A 583 24.22 -19.82 17.42
C ALA A 583 24.48 -18.49 18.16
N LEU A 584 23.62 -17.49 17.98
CA LEU A 584 23.71 -16.21 18.71
C LEU A 584 23.24 -16.32 20.17
N GLU A 585 22.31 -17.22 20.46
CA GLU A 585 21.77 -17.45 21.80
C GLU A 585 22.63 -18.39 22.65
N ALA A 586 23.59 -19.10 22.03
CA ALA A 586 24.50 -19.99 22.75
C ALA A 586 25.34 -19.18 23.77
N PRO A 587 25.44 -19.66 25.03
CA PRO A 587 26.17 -18.96 26.09
C PRO A 587 27.67 -18.90 25.75
N SER A 588 28.09 -17.80 25.11
CA SER A 588 29.49 -17.48 24.87
C SER A 588 29.97 -16.46 25.90
N LEU A 589 31.21 -16.60 26.36
CA LEU A 589 31.87 -15.74 27.36
C LEU A 589 32.16 -14.30 26.85
N THR A 590 31.74 -13.96 25.63
CA THR A 590 31.99 -12.70 24.95
C THR A 590 30.68 -11.97 24.68
N GLU A 591 30.60 -10.72 25.13
CA GLU A 591 29.49 -9.81 24.85
C GLU A 591 29.43 -9.52 23.33
N TYR A 592 28.65 -10.29 22.59
CA TYR A 592 28.45 -10.08 21.15
C TYR A 592 27.87 -8.69 20.88
N ARG A 593 28.57 -7.79 20.18
CA ARG A 593 27.98 -6.54 19.71
C ARG A 593 27.11 -6.78 18.48
N SER A 594 26.02 -6.02 18.30
CA SER A 594 25.19 -6.18 17.10
C SER A 594 25.98 -5.87 15.82
N VAL A 595 25.51 -6.36 14.67
CA VAL A 595 26.13 -6.01 13.37
C VAL A 595 26.06 -4.51 13.13
N GLU A 596 24.97 -3.85 13.51
CA GLU A 596 24.79 -2.39 13.45
C GLU A 596 25.90 -1.68 14.25
N ASP A 597 26.03 -1.99 15.54
CA ASP A 597 27.00 -1.36 16.44
C ASP A 597 28.46 -1.55 15.99
N SER A 598 28.76 -2.70 15.37
CA SER A 598 30.13 -3.08 15.04
C SER A 598 30.58 -2.60 13.67
N SER A 599 29.65 -2.35 12.74
CA SER A 599 29.97 -2.05 11.34
C SER A 599 29.61 -0.64 10.90
N GLY A 600 28.75 0.06 11.66
CA GLY A 600 28.12 1.31 11.26
C GLY A 600 26.96 1.11 10.29
N LEU A 601 26.41 -0.11 10.20
CA LEU A 601 25.18 -0.37 9.43
C LEU A 601 24.00 0.28 10.14
N GLU A 602 23.22 1.07 9.43
CA GLU A 602 22.00 1.69 9.96
C GLU A 602 20.78 1.22 9.17
N TRP A 603 19.69 0.94 9.90
CA TRP A 603 18.38 0.66 9.33
C TRP A 603 17.41 1.79 9.64
N SER A 604 16.61 2.20 8.66
CA SER A 604 15.55 3.20 8.84
C SER A 604 14.23 2.77 8.19
N ASP A 605 13.14 3.29 8.74
CA ASP A 605 11.77 3.16 8.23
C ASP A 605 11.49 4.13 7.05
#